data_AF-A0A9D2C996-F1
#
_entry.id   AF-A0A9D2C996-F1
#
_cell.length_a   1.000
_cell.length_b   1.000
_cell.length_c   1.000
_cell.angle_alpha   90.00
_cell.angle_beta   90.00
_cell.angle_gamma   90.00
#
_symmetry.space_group_name_H-M   'P 1'
#
loop_
_entity.id
_entity.type
_entity.pdbx_description
1 polymer ?
#
loop_
_entity_poly.entity_id
_entity_poly.type
_entity_poly.pdbx_seq_one_letter_code
_entity_poly.pdbx_strand_id
1 'polypeptide(L)'
;ASGITTEALAEVKADLVRWFANEAPAVLLDPEVALPGIVDSRVIDRDTGLVVGMDASGYETVDGLRYTRHVPGVDARRVRDLGGGTAKMLYYTRPDVQGQDSRVADEMRSLIEACDREGLLLIVELLTYKLDDETDDQYASAFADLVVDGAALAVACGAKVLKLQYPGSAEACARVTQAVTGVPWAVLSAGVDHETFVGQVKTAVANGAAGAMAGRSLWKDCLSMDPERRHDLFLSRALPRLRELERAVEGR
;
A
#
# COMPACT_ATOMS: atom_id res chain seq x y z
N ALA A 1 -13.50 -16.89 23.65
CA ALA A 1 -13.52 -17.07 22.19
C ALA A 1 -12.11 -17.47 21.77
N SER A 2 -11.92 -18.65 21.18
CA SER A 2 -10.65 -18.97 20.54
C SER A 2 -10.44 -17.98 19.39
N GLY A 3 -9.30 -17.30 19.35
CA GLY A 3 -8.96 -16.41 18.24
C GLY A 3 -8.92 -17.17 16.91
N ILE A 4 -8.95 -16.44 15.79
CA ILE A 4 -8.71 -17.00 14.46
C ILE A 4 -7.27 -17.53 14.44
N THR A 5 -7.07 -18.78 14.01
CA THR A 5 -5.72 -19.35 13.91
C THR A 5 -5.00 -18.84 12.66
N THR A 6 -3.67 -18.93 12.63
CA THR A 6 -2.86 -18.53 11.48
C THR A 6 -3.24 -19.33 10.24
N GLU A 7 -3.50 -20.63 10.38
CA GLU A 7 -3.91 -21.51 9.29
C GLU A 7 -5.26 -21.07 8.70
N ALA A 8 -6.24 -20.78 9.56
CA ALA A 8 -7.54 -20.30 9.13
C ALA A 8 -7.44 -18.94 8.41
N LEU A 9 -6.52 -18.07 8.84
CA LEU A 9 -6.26 -16.80 8.15
C LEU A 9 -5.55 -17.02 6.80
N ALA A 10 -4.63 -17.98 6.71
CA ALA A 10 -3.97 -18.35 5.46
C ALA A 10 -4.98 -18.88 4.43
N GLU A 11 -5.94 -19.70 4.85
CA GLU A 11 -7.04 -20.18 3.99
C GLU A 11 -7.91 -19.01 3.47
N VAL A 12 -8.28 -18.08 4.36
CA VAL A 12 -9.05 -16.88 3.96
C VAL A 12 -8.27 -16.02 2.95
N LYS A 13 -6.96 -15.86 3.13
CA LYS A 13 -6.09 -15.13 2.18
C LYS A 13 -5.95 -15.87 0.85
N ALA A 14 -5.85 -17.20 0.87
CA ALA A 14 -5.82 -18.00 -0.35
C ALA A 14 -7.12 -17.85 -1.16
N ASP A 15 -8.28 -17.86 -0.50
CA ASP A 15 -9.57 -17.61 -1.17
C ASP A 15 -9.70 -16.18 -1.70
N LEU A 16 -9.19 -15.18 -0.94
CA LEU A 16 -9.14 -13.80 -1.42
C LEU A 16 -8.33 -13.69 -2.71
N VAL A 17 -7.20 -14.38 -2.80
CA VAL A 17 -6.41 -14.38 -4.05
C VAL A 17 -7.16 -15.09 -5.16
N ARG A 18 -7.62 -16.31 -4.90
CA ARG A 18 -8.24 -17.19 -5.90
C ARG A 18 -9.50 -16.59 -6.53
N TRP A 19 -10.35 -15.95 -5.73
CA TRP A 19 -11.68 -15.51 -6.18
C TRP A 19 -11.78 -14.01 -6.46
N PHE A 20 -10.72 -13.25 -6.16
CA PHE A 20 -10.77 -11.80 -6.25
C PHE A 20 -9.46 -11.18 -6.70
N ALA A 21 -8.33 -11.44 -6.03
CA ALA A 21 -7.11 -10.68 -6.32
C ALA A 21 -6.46 -11.04 -7.66
N ASN A 22 -6.67 -12.25 -8.19
CA ASN A 22 -6.21 -12.64 -9.53
C ASN A 22 -6.89 -11.84 -10.66
N GLU A 23 -8.02 -11.17 -10.38
CA GLU A 23 -8.68 -10.29 -11.35
C GLU A 23 -8.01 -8.92 -11.43
N ALA A 24 -7.08 -8.61 -10.52
CA ALA A 24 -6.27 -7.39 -10.54
C ALA A 24 -4.90 -7.65 -11.20
N PRO A 25 -4.23 -6.61 -11.75
CA PRO A 25 -2.92 -6.77 -12.39
C PRO A 25 -1.81 -7.19 -11.42
N ALA A 26 -1.98 -6.91 -10.13
CA ALA A 26 -1.05 -7.33 -9.08
C ALA A 26 -1.74 -7.43 -7.71
N VAL A 27 -1.18 -8.26 -6.83
CA VAL A 27 -1.64 -8.43 -5.45
C VAL A 27 -0.48 -8.20 -4.47
N LEU A 28 -0.75 -7.45 -3.40
CA LEU A 28 0.16 -7.27 -2.27
C LEU A 28 -0.13 -8.30 -1.18
N LEU A 29 0.84 -9.14 -0.87
CA LEU A 29 0.74 -10.23 0.10
C LEU A 29 1.82 -10.13 1.18
N ASP A 30 1.46 -10.50 2.40
CA ASP A 30 2.39 -10.58 3.52
C ASP A 30 3.11 -11.94 3.58
N PRO A 31 4.38 -11.94 3.99
CA PRO A 31 5.16 -13.16 4.21
C PRO A 31 4.90 -13.82 5.56
N GLU A 32 4.17 -13.19 6.47
CA GLU A 32 3.89 -13.73 7.81
C GLU A 32 2.81 -14.82 7.78
N VAL A 33 1.82 -14.70 6.89
CA VAL A 33 0.68 -15.61 6.80
C VAL A 33 0.43 -16.12 5.39
N ALA A 34 0.58 -15.26 4.37
CA ALA A 34 0.15 -15.59 3.01
C ALA A 34 1.22 -16.35 2.21
N LEU A 35 2.49 -15.96 2.35
CA LEU A 35 3.62 -16.53 1.60
C LEU A 35 4.47 -17.46 2.49
N PRO A 36 5.10 -18.50 1.91
CA PRO A 36 5.08 -18.89 0.50
C PRO A 36 3.83 -19.68 0.07
N GLY A 37 2.90 -19.99 0.98
CA GLY A 37 1.79 -20.92 0.74
C GLY A 37 0.94 -20.63 -0.50
N ILE A 38 0.64 -19.36 -0.79
CA ILE A 38 -0.09 -18.95 -2.00
C ILE A 38 0.66 -19.29 -3.29
N VAL A 39 1.99 -19.15 -3.29
CA VAL A 39 2.87 -19.46 -4.43
C VAL A 39 3.04 -20.96 -4.56
N ASP A 40 3.39 -21.65 -3.48
CA ASP A 40 3.63 -23.10 -3.46
C ASP A 40 2.40 -23.90 -3.90
N SER A 41 1.21 -23.42 -3.51
CA SER A 41 -0.08 -24.01 -3.87
C SER A 41 -0.64 -23.52 -5.21
N ARG A 42 0.09 -22.66 -5.94
CA ARG A 42 -0.29 -22.10 -7.24
C ARG A 42 -1.67 -21.43 -7.23
N VAL A 43 -1.95 -20.68 -6.17
CA VAL A 43 -3.21 -19.94 -5.99
C VAL A 43 -3.19 -18.62 -6.76
N ILE A 44 -2.03 -17.98 -6.84
CA ILE A 44 -1.82 -16.79 -7.66
C ILE A 44 -1.69 -17.18 -9.13
N ASP A 45 -2.39 -16.46 -10.01
CA ASP A 45 -2.37 -16.73 -11.45
C ASP A 45 -1.08 -16.22 -12.11
N ARG A 46 -0.69 -16.84 -13.23
CA ARG A 46 0.55 -16.52 -13.95
C ARG A 46 0.65 -15.07 -14.42
N ASP A 47 -0.51 -14.44 -14.66
CA ASP A 47 -0.63 -13.11 -15.24
C ASP A 47 -0.84 -12.03 -14.14
N THR A 48 -0.86 -12.44 -12.86
CA THR A 48 -0.99 -11.55 -11.69
C THR A 48 0.38 -11.29 -11.06
N GLY A 49 0.80 -10.02 -11.01
CA GLY A 49 2.05 -9.63 -10.36
C GLY A 49 2.03 -9.83 -8.85
N LEU A 50 3.09 -10.39 -8.29
CA LEU A 50 3.26 -10.53 -6.84
C LEU A 50 4.06 -9.37 -6.24
N VAL A 51 3.41 -8.60 -5.36
CA VAL A 51 4.06 -7.61 -4.48
C VAL A 51 4.18 -8.20 -3.07
N VAL A 52 5.38 -8.18 -2.49
CA VAL A 52 5.64 -8.69 -1.14
C VAL A 52 5.79 -7.55 -0.14
N GLY A 53 4.98 -7.55 0.91
CA GLY A 53 5.08 -6.59 2.01
C GLY A 53 6.26 -6.88 2.92
N MET A 54 7.05 -5.85 3.23
CA MET A 54 8.24 -5.96 4.09
C MET A 54 8.05 -5.30 5.46
N ASP A 55 7.03 -4.46 5.63
CA ASP A 55 6.66 -3.84 6.89
C ASP A 55 5.83 -4.76 7.78
N ALA A 56 6.24 -4.90 9.04
CA ALA A 56 5.46 -5.56 10.08
C ALA A 56 4.43 -4.58 10.66
N SER A 57 3.36 -5.13 11.23
CA SER A 57 2.29 -4.31 11.82
C SER A 57 2.80 -3.42 12.96
N GLY A 58 2.35 -2.16 12.96
CA GLY A 58 2.68 -1.17 13.98
C GLY A 58 3.97 -0.40 13.66
N TYR A 59 4.46 0.32 14.67
CA TYR A 59 5.65 1.17 14.55
C TYR A 59 6.44 1.20 15.86
N GLU A 60 7.70 1.58 15.77
CA GLU A 60 8.50 2.06 16.89
C GLU A 60 8.25 3.58 17.05
N THR A 61 8.22 4.07 18.29
CA THR A 61 8.22 5.52 18.56
C THR A 61 9.55 5.92 19.19
N VAL A 62 10.26 6.85 18.56
CA VAL A 62 11.51 7.45 19.06
C VAL A 62 11.37 8.96 18.99
N ASP A 63 11.51 9.64 20.13
CA ASP A 63 11.42 11.11 20.23
C ASP A 63 10.14 11.70 19.60
N GLY A 64 9.00 11.02 19.81
CA GLY A 64 7.69 11.43 19.25
C GLY A 64 7.50 11.08 17.76
N LEU A 65 8.52 10.57 17.08
CA LEU A 65 8.47 10.16 15.68
C LEU A 65 8.24 8.65 15.53
N ARG A 66 7.53 8.26 14.47
CA ARG A 66 7.21 6.87 14.18
C ARG A 66 8.18 6.30 13.16
N TYR A 67 8.69 5.10 13.42
CA TYR A 67 9.57 4.35 12.53
C TYR A 67 8.99 2.98 12.24
N THR A 68 9.10 2.55 10.98
CA THR A 68 8.51 1.29 10.51
C THR A 68 9.20 0.10 11.15
N ARG A 69 8.41 -0.92 11.51
CA ARG A 69 8.95 -2.23 11.89
C ARG A 69 9.10 -3.10 10.65
N HIS A 70 10.17 -3.88 10.60
CA HIS A 70 10.42 -4.82 9.51
C HIS A 70 9.87 -6.20 9.87
N VAL A 71 9.36 -6.93 8.88
CA VAL A 71 9.09 -8.36 9.07
C VAL A 71 10.42 -9.09 9.29
N PRO A 72 10.58 -9.86 10.39
CA PRO A 72 11.84 -10.54 10.66
C PRO A 72 12.28 -11.47 9.52
N GLY A 73 13.52 -11.31 9.08
CA GLY A 73 14.13 -12.16 8.04
C GLY A 73 13.64 -11.89 6.62
N VAL A 74 12.86 -10.83 6.38
CA VAL A 74 12.40 -10.44 5.05
C VAL A 74 13.22 -9.26 4.54
N ASP A 75 14.33 -9.57 3.88
CA ASP A 75 15.12 -8.62 3.11
C ASP A 75 14.74 -8.65 1.62
N ALA A 76 15.40 -7.82 0.80
CA ALA A 76 15.12 -7.75 -0.63
C ALA A 76 15.39 -9.11 -1.33
N ARG A 77 16.42 -9.86 -0.92
CA ARG A 77 16.65 -11.21 -1.48
C ARG A 77 15.48 -12.13 -1.16
N ARG A 78 14.99 -12.09 0.08
CA ARG A 78 13.87 -12.92 0.52
C ARG A 78 12.59 -12.61 -0.24
N VAL A 79 12.32 -11.35 -0.60
CA VAL A 79 11.19 -10.99 -1.48
C VAL A 79 11.26 -11.76 -2.80
N ARG A 80 12.43 -11.81 -3.43
CA ARG A 80 12.61 -12.54 -4.67
C ARG A 80 12.50 -14.06 -4.49
N ASP A 81 13.05 -14.59 -3.39
CA ASP A 81 12.95 -16.02 -3.08
C ASP A 81 11.50 -16.47 -2.79
N LEU A 82 10.63 -15.54 -2.39
CA LEU A 82 9.18 -15.75 -2.26
C LEU A 82 8.42 -15.64 -3.59
N GLY A 83 9.13 -15.42 -4.71
CA GLY A 83 8.54 -15.25 -6.04
C GLY A 83 8.06 -13.82 -6.35
N GLY A 84 8.37 -12.84 -5.50
CA GLY A 84 8.00 -11.45 -5.71
C GLY A 84 8.83 -10.78 -6.80
N GLY A 85 8.18 -10.04 -7.70
CA GLY A 85 8.85 -9.12 -8.64
C GLY A 85 8.95 -7.69 -8.10
N THR A 86 8.17 -7.40 -7.05
CA THR A 86 8.06 -6.08 -6.45
C THR A 86 8.03 -6.22 -4.92
N ALA A 87 8.81 -5.39 -4.25
CA ALA A 87 8.75 -5.19 -2.81
C ALA A 87 7.83 -4.01 -2.48
N LYS A 88 7.25 -4.02 -1.29
CA LYS A 88 6.56 -2.86 -0.72
C LYS A 88 7.05 -2.61 0.70
N MET A 89 7.31 -1.35 1.03
CA MET A 89 7.63 -0.91 2.38
C MET A 89 6.82 0.33 2.74
N LEU A 90 6.27 0.37 3.95
CA LEU A 90 5.64 1.54 4.53
C LEU A 90 6.69 2.40 5.23
N TYR A 91 6.61 3.72 5.09
CA TYR A 91 7.34 4.68 5.91
C TYR A 91 6.37 5.68 6.51
N TYR A 92 6.51 5.89 7.82
CA TYR A 92 5.84 6.99 8.50
C TYR A 92 6.67 8.26 8.32
N THR A 93 6.04 9.33 7.82
CA THR A 93 6.77 10.54 7.45
C THR A 93 6.13 11.80 8.02
N ARG A 94 6.99 12.66 8.56
CA ARG A 94 6.74 14.04 8.95
C ARG A 94 7.75 14.95 8.27
N PRO A 95 7.59 15.23 6.97
CA PRO A 95 8.60 15.96 6.18
C PRO A 95 8.85 17.40 6.68
N ASP A 96 7.96 17.92 7.52
CA ASP A 96 8.11 19.19 8.23
C ASP A 96 9.17 19.16 9.36
N VAL A 97 9.52 17.98 9.86
CA VAL A 97 10.58 17.78 10.87
C VAL A 97 11.60 16.68 10.51
N GLN A 98 11.35 15.92 9.43
CA GLN A 98 12.21 14.85 8.91
C GLN A 98 12.68 15.21 7.50
N GLY A 99 13.93 15.70 7.39
CA GLY A 99 14.57 16.05 6.12
C GLY A 99 15.29 14.89 5.44
N GLN A 100 16.12 15.20 4.44
CA GLN A 100 16.93 14.21 3.71
C GLN A 100 18.01 13.53 4.58
N ASP A 101 18.40 14.15 5.68
CA ASP A 101 19.34 13.68 6.70
C ASP A 101 18.67 12.89 7.83
N SER A 102 17.35 12.69 7.76
CA SER A 102 16.61 11.92 8.76
C SER A 102 16.83 10.41 8.63
N ARG A 103 16.63 9.70 9.74
CA ARG A 103 16.65 8.22 9.78
C ARG A 103 15.72 7.58 8.75
N VAL A 104 14.50 8.11 8.57
CA VAL A 104 13.54 7.55 7.58
C VAL A 104 14.05 7.72 6.14
N ALA A 105 14.76 8.81 5.84
CA ALA A 105 15.38 9.02 4.54
C ALA A 105 16.55 8.04 4.29
N ASP A 106 17.37 7.78 5.31
CA ASP A 106 18.42 6.75 5.25
C ASP A 106 17.85 5.34 5.06
N GLU A 107 16.79 5.00 5.78
CA GLU A 107 16.08 3.70 5.66
C GLU A 107 15.51 3.53 4.25
N MET A 108 14.86 4.57 3.69
CA MET A 108 14.38 4.58 2.30
C MET A 108 15.51 4.33 1.30
N ARG A 109 16.58 5.14 1.34
CA ARG A 109 17.73 4.99 0.42
C ARG A 109 18.33 3.59 0.49
N SER A 110 18.56 3.09 1.70
CA SER A 110 19.17 1.78 1.92
C SER A 110 18.33 0.64 1.34
N LEU A 111 17.01 0.68 1.52
CA LEU A 111 16.11 -0.36 1.00
C LEU A 111 15.91 -0.24 -0.52
N ILE A 112 15.84 0.98 -1.05
CA ILE A 112 15.77 1.22 -2.50
C ILE A 112 17.01 0.62 -3.17
N GLU A 113 18.20 0.90 -2.66
CA GLU A 113 19.45 0.35 -3.20
C GLU A 113 19.50 -1.18 -3.08
N ALA A 114 19.02 -1.74 -1.97
CA ALA A 114 18.93 -3.19 -1.79
C ALA A 114 17.98 -3.84 -2.79
N CYS A 115 16.80 -3.26 -3.05
CA CYS A 115 15.85 -3.77 -4.04
C CYS A 115 16.43 -3.66 -5.46
N ASP A 116 17.10 -2.55 -5.79
CA ASP A 116 17.75 -2.36 -7.09
C ASP A 116 18.82 -3.43 -7.36
N ARG A 117 19.67 -3.74 -6.37
CA ARG A 117 20.67 -4.84 -6.49
C ARG A 117 20.04 -6.21 -6.68
N GLU A 118 18.82 -6.40 -6.19
CA GLU A 118 18.06 -7.64 -6.31
C GLU A 118 17.22 -7.74 -7.59
N GLY A 119 17.15 -6.66 -8.38
CA GLY A 119 16.31 -6.57 -9.57
C GLY A 119 14.82 -6.42 -9.24
N LEU A 120 14.51 -5.87 -8.06
CA LEU A 120 13.15 -5.66 -7.58
C LEU A 120 12.74 -4.21 -7.70
N LEU A 121 11.49 -3.97 -8.09
CA LEU A 121 10.87 -2.66 -7.90
C LEU A 121 10.46 -2.50 -6.43
N LEU A 122 10.73 -1.34 -5.81
CA LEU A 122 10.20 -0.99 -4.49
C LEU A 122 9.05 0.01 -4.62
N ILE A 123 7.87 -0.39 -4.14
CA ILE A 123 6.77 0.54 -3.86
C ILE A 123 7.03 1.15 -2.48
N VAL A 124 7.25 2.46 -2.46
CA VAL A 124 7.37 3.23 -1.21
C VAL A 124 5.97 3.73 -0.84
N GLU A 125 5.39 3.13 0.20
CA GLU A 125 4.13 3.59 0.80
C GLU A 125 4.43 4.63 1.87
N LEU A 126 3.76 5.77 1.83
CA LEU A 126 3.93 6.82 2.82
C LEU A 126 2.64 7.01 3.63
N LEU A 127 2.79 7.16 4.94
CA LEU A 127 1.74 7.63 5.84
C LEU A 127 2.23 8.81 6.64
N THR A 128 1.50 9.92 6.53
CA THR A 128 1.62 11.04 7.46
C THR A 128 0.75 10.75 8.70
N TYR A 129 1.08 11.39 9.81
CA TYR A 129 0.39 11.19 11.08
C TYR A 129 0.45 12.46 11.92
N LYS A 130 -0.51 12.61 12.83
CA LYS A 130 -0.53 13.70 13.82
C LYS A 130 0.54 13.46 14.89
N LEU A 131 1.32 14.48 15.25
CA LEU A 131 2.23 14.44 16.40
C LEU A 131 1.45 14.58 17.72
N ASP A 132 2.05 14.14 18.82
CA ASP A 132 1.37 14.11 20.13
C ASP A 132 1.03 15.52 20.66
N ASP A 133 1.78 16.54 20.24
CA ASP A 133 1.60 17.94 20.60
C ASP A 133 0.72 18.75 19.63
N GLU A 134 0.15 18.10 18.61
CA GLU A 134 -0.74 18.73 17.63
C GLU A 134 -2.23 18.49 17.93
N THR A 135 -3.04 19.50 17.64
CA THR A 135 -4.49 19.36 17.53
C THR A 135 -4.88 18.72 16.20
N ASP A 136 -6.09 18.16 16.14
CA ASP A 136 -6.61 17.58 14.90
C ASP A 136 -6.74 18.63 13.79
N ASP A 137 -7.07 19.88 14.13
CA ASP A 137 -7.18 20.99 13.16
C ASP A 137 -5.82 21.38 12.60
N GLN A 138 -4.77 21.39 13.42
CA GLN A 138 -3.40 21.66 12.97
C GLN A 138 -2.96 20.60 11.96
N TYR A 139 -3.14 19.33 12.29
CA TYR A 139 -2.79 18.24 11.40
C TYR A 139 -3.65 18.22 10.13
N ALA A 140 -4.96 18.43 10.24
CA ALA A 140 -5.85 18.51 9.07
C ALA A 140 -5.43 19.63 8.12
N SER A 141 -4.99 20.78 8.66
CA SER A 141 -4.50 21.91 7.87
C SER A 141 -3.17 21.61 7.18
N ALA A 142 -2.27 20.88 7.85
CA ALA A 142 -0.97 20.50 7.30
C ALA A 142 -1.01 19.26 6.39
N PHE A 143 -2.07 18.45 6.46
CA PHE A 143 -2.12 17.10 5.88
C PHE A 143 -1.75 17.05 4.40
N ALA A 144 -2.30 17.96 3.59
CA ALA A 144 -2.02 18.01 2.15
C ALA A 144 -0.53 18.29 1.87
N ASP A 145 0.07 19.24 2.61
CA ASP A 145 1.48 19.60 2.48
C ASP A 145 2.38 18.45 2.93
N LEU A 146 2.05 17.78 4.03
CA LEU A 146 2.78 16.60 4.50
C LEU A 146 2.79 15.46 3.46
N VAL A 147 1.68 15.25 2.73
CA VAL A 147 1.63 14.23 1.66
C VAL A 147 2.50 14.65 0.47
N VAL A 148 2.43 15.92 0.05
CA VAL A 148 3.22 16.46 -1.07
C VAL A 148 4.72 16.41 -0.75
N ASP A 149 5.12 16.91 0.40
CA ASP A 149 6.52 17.02 0.80
C ASP A 149 7.11 15.64 1.13
N GLY A 150 6.29 14.73 1.67
CA GLY A 150 6.69 13.33 1.87
C GLY A 150 6.96 12.63 0.54
N ALA A 151 6.13 12.86 -0.47
CA ALA A 151 6.34 12.33 -1.81
C ALA A 151 7.63 12.89 -2.45
N ALA A 152 7.89 14.19 -2.29
CA ALA A 152 9.13 14.83 -2.74
C ALA A 152 10.37 14.23 -2.04
N LEU A 153 10.30 14.02 -0.72
CA LEU A 153 11.37 13.41 0.06
C LEU A 153 11.66 11.98 -0.41
N ALA A 154 10.63 11.17 -0.66
CA ALA A 154 10.80 9.81 -1.17
C ALA A 154 11.45 9.78 -2.56
N VAL A 155 11.07 10.70 -3.46
CA VAL A 155 11.73 10.85 -4.78
C VAL A 155 13.18 11.29 -4.64
N ALA A 156 13.49 12.23 -3.73
CA ALA A 156 14.87 12.63 -3.44
C ALA A 156 15.70 11.46 -2.89
N CYS A 157 15.07 10.49 -2.23
CA CYS A 157 15.70 9.25 -1.77
C CYS A 157 15.82 8.16 -2.85
N GLY A 158 15.31 8.41 -4.08
CA GLY A 158 15.42 7.50 -5.21
C GLY A 158 14.19 6.61 -5.46
N ALA A 159 13.04 6.89 -4.83
CA ALA A 159 11.83 6.10 -5.04
C ALA A 159 11.37 6.12 -6.51
N LYS A 160 10.93 4.97 -7.02
CA LYS A 160 10.50 4.78 -8.42
C LYS A 160 9.00 4.55 -8.58
N VAL A 161 8.29 4.17 -7.51
CA VAL A 161 6.83 4.09 -7.46
C VAL A 161 6.38 4.45 -6.05
N LEU A 162 5.34 5.28 -5.95
CA LEU A 162 4.80 5.76 -4.69
C LEU A 162 3.38 5.25 -4.45
N LYS A 163 3.07 4.93 -3.19
CA LYS A 163 1.72 4.64 -2.72
C LYS A 163 1.37 5.65 -1.62
N LEU A 164 0.43 6.54 -1.90
CA LEU A 164 0.20 7.74 -1.09
C LEU A 164 -1.25 7.85 -0.63
N GLN A 165 -1.46 8.50 0.52
CA GLN A 165 -2.79 8.91 0.94
C GLN A 165 -3.38 9.91 -0.06
N TYR A 166 -4.71 9.89 -0.24
CA TYR A 166 -5.38 10.94 -1.01
C TYR A 166 -5.20 12.28 -0.30
N PRO A 167 -4.59 13.31 -0.93
CA PRO A 167 -4.20 14.54 -0.24
C PRO A 167 -5.38 15.52 0.00
N GLY A 168 -6.62 15.10 -0.28
CA GLY A 168 -7.83 15.84 0.08
C GLY A 168 -8.51 16.58 -1.07
N SER A 169 -7.75 17.06 -2.07
CA SER A 169 -8.31 17.85 -3.19
C SER A 169 -7.62 17.58 -4.53
N ALA A 170 -8.27 18.01 -5.62
CA ALA A 170 -7.69 18.01 -6.97
C ALA A 170 -6.39 18.84 -7.04
N GLU A 171 -6.38 20.03 -6.44
CA GLU A 171 -5.21 20.90 -6.37
C GLU A 171 -4.04 20.22 -5.65
N ALA A 172 -4.31 19.58 -4.52
CA ALA A 172 -3.28 18.86 -3.78
C ALA A 172 -2.77 17.63 -4.55
N CYS A 173 -3.63 16.93 -5.29
CA CYS A 173 -3.20 15.85 -6.20
C CYS A 173 -2.27 16.37 -7.31
N ALA A 174 -2.59 17.53 -7.91
CA ALA A 174 -1.75 18.15 -8.92
C ALA A 174 -0.39 18.56 -8.34
N ARG A 175 -0.37 19.06 -7.11
CA ARG A 175 0.88 19.36 -6.37
C ARG A 175 1.73 18.12 -6.12
N VAL A 176 1.11 16.98 -5.74
CA VAL A 176 1.83 15.70 -5.62
C VAL A 176 2.45 15.32 -6.98
N THR A 177 1.66 15.33 -8.05
CA THR A 177 2.15 15.01 -9.41
C THR A 177 3.32 15.88 -9.84
N GLN A 178 3.28 17.18 -9.53
CA GLN A 178 4.39 18.10 -9.79
C GLN A 178 5.63 17.75 -8.96
N ALA A 179 5.46 17.49 -7.66
CA ALA A 179 6.54 17.20 -6.73
C ALA A 179 7.31 15.91 -7.10
N VAL A 180 6.61 14.90 -7.61
CA VAL A 180 7.22 13.58 -7.90
C VAL A 180 7.93 13.50 -9.25
N THR A 181 7.88 14.56 -10.06
CA THR A 181 8.67 14.74 -11.31
C THR A 181 8.69 13.50 -12.22
N GLY A 182 7.51 12.94 -12.51
CA GLY A 182 7.35 11.79 -13.42
C GLY A 182 7.46 10.42 -12.76
N VAL A 183 7.79 10.34 -11.47
CA VAL A 183 7.64 9.08 -10.69
C VAL A 183 6.15 8.77 -10.52
N PRO A 184 5.66 7.59 -10.95
CA PRO A 184 4.24 7.24 -10.82
C PRO A 184 3.85 7.10 -9.35
N TRP A 185 2.70 7.68 -9.00
CA TRP A 185 2.10 7.55 -7.68
C TRP A 185 0.67 7.00 -7.79
N ALA A 186 0.27 6.20 -6.80
CA ALA A 186 -1.06 5.61 -6.70
C ALA A 186 -1.70 5.92 -5.35
N VAL A 187 -3.03 6.10 -5.35
CA VAL A 187 -3.78 6.39 -4.14
C VAL A 187 -4.05 5.11 -3.35
N LEU A 188 -3.81 5.14 -2.04
CA LEU A 188 -4.23 4.10 -1.09
C LEU A 188 -5.57 4.44 -0.46
N SER A 189 -6.36 3.43 -0.10
CA SER A 189 -7.74 3.67 0.36
C SER A 189 -7.92 4.08 1.81
N ALA A 190 -6.89 3.97 2.65
CA ALA A 190 -6.90 4.36 4.06
C ALA A 190 -8.06 3.79 4.92
N GLY A 191 -8.83 2.82 4.41
CA GLY A 191 -9.98 2.23 5.10
C GLY A 191 -11.33 2.94 4.91
N VAL A 192 -11.40 4.00 4.08
CA VAL A 192 -12.69 4.60 3.67
C VAL A 192 -13.59 3.55 2.99
N ASP A 193 -14.88 3.84 2.88
CA ASP A 193 -15.81 3.00 2.11
C ASP A 193 -15.49 3.05 0.60
N HIS A 194 -16.06 2.10 -0.13
CA HIS A 194 -15.80 1.91 -1.57
C HIS A 194 -16.20 3.13 -2.41
N GLU A 195 -17.38 3.71 -2.16
CA GLU A 195 -17.90 4.82 -2.97
C GLU A 195 -17.03 6.06 -2.81
N THR A 196 -16.70 6.40 -1.55
CA THR A 196 -15.74 7.46 -1.23
C THR A 196 -14.40 7.23 -1.92
N PHE A 197 -13.88 6.00 -1.87
CA PHE A 197 -12.58 5.69 -2.47
C PHE A 197 -12.59 5.83 -4.00
N VAL A 198 -13.64 5.40 -4.69
CA VAL A 198 -13.77 5.58 -6.14
C VAL A 198 -13.76 7.06 -6.52
N GLY A 199 -14.44 7.92 -5.74
CA GLY A 199 -14.42 9.38 -5.93
C GLY A 199 -13.02 9.98 -5.77
N GLN A 200 -12.27 9.54 -4.74
CA GLN A 200 -10.88 9.96 -4.52
C GLN A 200 -9.97 9.54 -5.67
N VAL A 201 -10.11 8.32 -6.18
CA VAL A 201 -9.30 7.80 -7.29
C VAL A 201 -9.58 8.56 -8.58
N LYS A 202 -10.86 8.82 -8.91
CA LYS A 202 -11.21 9.65 -10.09
C LYS A 202 -10.56 11.02 -10.00
N THR A 203 -10.64 11.65 -8.84
CA THR A 203 -10.03 12.98 -8.61
C THR A 203 -8.52 12.93 -8.76
N ALA A 204 -7.86 11.95 -8.14
CA ALA A 204 -6.40 11.84 -8.17
C ALA A 204 -5.87 11.50 -9.58
N VAL A 205 -6.50 10.57 -10.29
CA VAL A 205 -6.11 10.17 -11.66
C VAL A 205 -6.29 11.33 -12.63
N ALA A 206 -7.40 12.09 -12.54
CA ALA A 206 -7.60 13.30 -13.33
C ALA A 206 -6.53 14.39 -13.08
N ASN A 207 -5.79 14.29 -11.97
CA ASN A 207 -4.72 15.23 -11.58
C ASN A 207 -3.33 14.56 -11.54
N GLY A 208 -3.15 13.44 -12.26
CA GLY A 208 -1.85 12.86 -12.57
C GLY A 208 -1.44 11.62 -11.77
N ALA A 209 -2.29 11.10 -10.88
CA ALA A 209 -2.05 9.79 -10.29
C ALA A 209 -2.07 8.69 -11.37
N ALA A 210 -1.16 7.73 -11.26
CA ALA A 210 -1.05 6.63 -12.20
C ALA A 210 -2.09 5.52 -11.96
N GLY A 211 -2.69 5.45 -10.77
CA GLY A 211 -3.71 4.47 -10.43
C GLY A 211 -4.05 4.42 -8.94
N ALA A 212 -4.43 3.24 -8.47
CA ALA A 212 -4.85 2.99 -7.10
C ALA A 212 -4.25 1.67 -6.57
N MET A 213 -3.95 1.63 -5.27
CA MET A 213 -3.53 0.43 -4.56
C MET A 213 -4.44 0.20 -3.35
N ALA A 214 -5.48 -0.60 -3.55
CA ALA A 214 -6.59 -0.73 -2.63
C ALA A 214 -6.60 -2.08 -1.90
N GLY A 215 -7.12 -2.07 -0.68
CA GLY A 215 -7.36 -3.30 0.09
C GLY A 215 -8.74 -3.27 0.73
N ARG A 216 -8.79 -2.82 1.98
CA ARG A 216 -9.99 -2.85 2.83
C ARG A 216 -11.24 -2.23 2.20
N SER A 217 -11.12 -1.18 1.40
CA SER A 217 -12.26 -0.55 0.70
C SER A 217 -12.97 -1.52 -0.26
N LEU A 218 -12.27 -2.51 -0.80
CA LEU A 218 -12.83 -3.48 -1.74
C LEU A 218 -13.45 -4.69 -1.04
N TRP A 219 -12.73 -5.28 -0.07
CA TRP A 219 -13.03 -6.63 0.42
C TRP A 219 -13.24 -6.78 1.93
N LYS A 220 -13.10 -5.74 2.77
CA LYS A 220 -13.14 -5.90 4.25
C LYS A 220 -14.44 -6.54 4.76
N ASP A 221 -15.56 -6.17 4.15
CA ASP A 221 -16.91 -6.65 4.46
C ASP A 221 -17.29 -7.91 3.66
N CYS A 222 -16.35 -8.47 2.91
CA CYS A 222 -16.50 -9.72 2.18
C CYS A 222 -15.81 -10.89 2.90
N LEU A 223 -15.05 -10.61 3.96
CA LEU A 223 -14.45 -11.64 4.80
C LEU A 223 -15.53 -12.37 5.62
N SER A 224 -15.50 -13.69 5.56
CA SER A 224 -16.33 -14.60 6.35
C SER A 224 -15.49 -15.83 6.68
N MET A 225 -15.69 -16.45 7.84
CA MET A 225 -15.05 -17.74 8.15
C MET A 225 -15.75 -18.90 7.42
N ASP A 226 -17.02 -18.75 7.09
CA ASP A 226 -17.75 -19.66 6.21
C ASP A 226 -17.24 -19.54 4.76
N PRO A 227 -16.65 -20.59 4.18
CA PRO A 227 -16.09 -20.57 2.82
C PRO A 227 -17.11 -20.29 1.72
N GLU A 228 -18.33 -20.83 1.80
CA GLU A 228 -19.36 -20.62 0.77
C GLU A 228 -19.81 -19.17 0.78
N ARG A 229 -20.09 -18.65 1.98
CA ARG A 229 -20.44 -17.23 2.14
C ARG A 229 -19.32 -16.30 1.69
N ARG A 230 -18.07 -16.64 1.99
CA ARG A 230 -16.88 -15.88 1.58
C ARG A 230 -16.75 -15.84 0.06
N HIS A 231 -16.88 -16.98 -0.61
CA HIS A 231 -16.87 -17.08 -2.07
C HIS A 231 -17.96 -16.20 -2.70
N ASP A 232 -19.21 -16.31 -2.22
CA ASP A 232 -20.33 -15.52 -2.74
C ASP A 232 -20.10 -14.01 -2.56
N LEU A 233 -19.56 -13.57 -1.43
CA LEU A 233 -19.27 -12.16 -1.18
C LEU A 233 -18.15 -11.63 -2.09
N PHE A 234 -17.10 -12.42 -2.36
CA PHE A 234 -16.08 -12.00 -3.31
C PHE A 234 -16.65 -11.77 -4.71
N LEU A 235 -17.45 -12.71 -5.22
CA LEU A 235 -18.01 -12.60 -6.57
C LEU A 235 -19.12 -11.54 -6.67
N SER A 236 -20.02 -11.47 -5.69
CA SER A 236 -21.19 -10.58 -5.77
C SER A 236 -20.91 -9.15 -5.32
N ARG A 237 -19.83 -8.91 -4.55
CA ARG A 237 -19.54 -7.60 -3.97
C ARG A 237 -18.12 -7.12 -4.24
N ALA A 238 -17.08 -7.89 -3.91
CA ALA A 238 -15.71 -7.41 -4.08
C ALA A 238 -15.33 -7.22 -5.56
N LEU A 239 -15.65 -8.19 -6.42
CA LEU A 239 -15.30 -8.15 -7.84
C LEU A 239 -15.99 -7.01 -8.61
N PRO A 240 -17.30 -6.73 -8.44
CA PRO A 240 -17.92 -5.53 -9.01
C PRO A 240 -17.24 -4.22 -8.59
N ARG A 241 -16.78 -4.14 -7.33
CA ARG A 241 -16.05 -2.97 -6.80
C ARG A 241 -14.68 -2.82 -7.45
N LEU A 242 -13.93 -3.91 -7.63
CA LEU A 242 -12.65 -3.88 -8.36
C LEU A 242 -12.85 -3.39 -9.80
N ARG A 243 -13.85 -3.93 -10.52
CA ARG A 243 -14.17 -3.49 -11.89
C ARG A 243 -14.57 -2.02 -11.97
N GLU A 244 -15.23 -1.50 -10.94
CA GLU A 244 -15.55 -0.07 -10.86
C GLU A 244 -14.30 0.78 -10.63
N LEU A 245 -13.40 0.32 -9.75
CA LEU A 245 -12.12 0.96 -9.52
C LEU A 245 -11.26 0.97 -10.79
N GLU A 246 -11.22 -0.12 -11.55
CA GLU A 246 -10.54 -0.20 -12.85
C GLU A 246 -11.05 0.85 -13.82
N ARG A 247 -12.38 0.95 -14.00
CA ARG A 247 -12.98 2.01 -14.83
C ARG A 247 -12.62 3.41 -14.36
N ALA A 248 -12.51 3.63 -13.05
CA ALA A 248 -12.11 4.92 -12.49
C ALA A 248 -10.64 5.26 -12.79
N VAL A 249 -9.78 4.27 -12.97
CA VAL A 249 -8.37 4.45 -13.35
C VAL A 249 -8.19 4.60 -14.86
N GLU A 250 -8.98 3.86 -15.65
CA GLU A 250 -8.91 3.86 -17.12
C GLU A 250 -9.56 5.08 -17.77
N GLY A 251 -10.58 5.67 -17.13
CA GLY A 251 -11.36 6.80 -17.65
C GLY A 251 -10.62 8.14 -17.71
N ARG A 252 -9.31 8.12 -18.00
CA ARG A 252 -8.45 9.28 -18.25
C ARG A 252 -8.95 10.14 -19.40
#